data_AF-A0A9D4BGH5-F1
#
_entry.id   AF-A0A9D4BGH5-F1
#
_cell.length_a   1.000
_cell.length_b   1.000
_cell.length_c   1.000
_cell.angle_alpha   90.00
_cell.angle_beta   90.00
_cell.angle_gamma   90.00
#
_symmetry.space_group_name_H-M   'P 1'
#
loop_
_entity.id
_entity.type
_entity.pdbx_description
1 polymer ?
#
loop_
_entity_poly.entity_id
_entity_poly.type
_entity_poly.pdbx_seq_one_letter_code
_entity_poly.pdbx_strand_id
1 'polypeptide(L)'
;MRKWDPEISKDIVSHWLYLMNTEGLIPREQIIGAGTRDRVLAEVVVQRYQNANPPTLIIPMKTLVPYILQSAKEEQALKQIMSRLKTSFNWYNTTPLGLITFPYRITACSMHCTVREETTVL
;
A
#
# COMPACT_ATOMS: atom_id res chain seq x y z
N MET A 1 -7.58 14.24 -6.90
CA MET A 1 -8.24 13.62 -8.06
C MET A 1 -9.73 13.41 -7.86
N ARG A 2 -10.22 12.76 -6.78
CA ARG A 2 -11.67 12.53 -6.57
C ARG A 2 -12.58 13.75 -6.69
N LYS A 3 -12.13 14.94 -6.25
CA LYS A 3 -12.91 16.19 -6.38
C LYS A 3 -13.05 16.66 -7.84
N TRP A 4 -12.14 16.24 -8.71
CA TRP A 4 -12.06 16.60 -10.12
C TRP A 4 -12.74 15.56 -10.99
N ASP A 5 -12.32 14.29 -10.85
CA ASP A 5 -12.84 13.16 -11.62
C ASP A 5 -12.88 11.89 -10.73
N PRO A 6 -14.08 11.47 -10.29
CA PRO A 6 -14.26 10.25 -9.53
C PRO A 6 -13.98 8.96 -10.31
N GLU A 7 -14.22 8.95 -11.62
CA GLU A 7 -14.05 7.78 -12.48
C GLU A 7 -12.56 7.48 -12.63
N ILE A 8 -11.75 8.49 -12.94
CA ILE A 8 -10.28 8.35 -12.95
C ILE A 8 -9.76 7.90 -11.58
N SER A 9 -10.36 8.38 -10.49
CA SER A 9 -9.95 7.99 -9.15
C SER A 9 -10.23 6.51 -8.86
N LYS A 10 -11.39 6.02 -9.33
CA LYS A 10 -11.76 4.60 -9.28
C LYS A 10 -10.82 3.74 -10.12
N ASP A 11 -10.47 4.19 -11.32
CA ASP A 11 -9.54 3.49 -12.19
C ASP A 11 -8.16 3.40 -11.55
N ILE A 12 -7.62 4.50 -11.02
CA ILE A 12 -6.32 4.51 -10.35
C ILE A 12 -6.32 3.50 -9.19
N VAL A 13 -7.30 3.56 -8.28
CA VAL A 13 -7.36 2.63 -7.15
C VAL A 13 -7.47 1.17 -7.62
N SER A 14 -8.30 0.91 -8.64
CA SER A 14 -8.49 -0.43 -9.19
C SER A 14 -7.20 -0.99 -9.78
N HIS A 15 -6.43 -0.17 -10.53
CA HIS A 15 -5.15 -0.58 -11.09
C HIS A 15 -4.11 -0.88 -10.00
N TRP A 16 -4.04 -0.07 -8.94
CA TRP A 16 -3.16 -0.37 -7.80
C TRP A 16 -3.52 -1.68 -7.09
N LEU A 17 -4.81 -1.95 -6.90
CA LEU A 17 -5.29 -3.21 -6.29
C LEU A 17 -5.17 -4.42 -7.21
N TYR A 18 -5.09 -4.20 -8.53
CA TYR A 18 -4.84 -5.26 -9.52
C TYR A 18 -3.41 -5.80 -9.42
N LEU A 19 -2.45 -4.94 -9.09
CA LEU A 19 -1.03 -5.28 -8.91
C LEU A 19 -0.74 -6.07 -7.62
N MET A 20 -1.75 -6.26 -6.78
CA MET A 20 -1.65 -7.04 -5.56
C MET A 20 -1.39 -8.52 -5.86
N ASN A 21 -0.42 -9.12 -5.17
CA ASN A 21 -0.20 -10.56 -5.26
C ASN A 21 -1.31 -11.36 -4.52
N THR A 22 -1.22 -12.68 -4.55
CA THR A 22 -2.21 -13.58 -3.92
C THR A 22 -2.29 -13.45 -2.40
N GLU A 23 -1.24 -12.93 -1.76
CA GLU A 23 -1.14 -12.80 -0.31
C GLU A 23 -1.63 -11.44 0.21
N GLY A 24 -1.71 -10.43 -0.65
CA GLY A 24 -2.16 -9.07 -0.28
C GLY A 24 -1.08 -7.98 -0.35
N LEU A 25 0.17 -8.34 -0.69
CA LEU A 25 1.23 -7.36 -0.89
C LEU A 25 1.00 -6.58 -2.18
N ILE A 26 1.05 -5.26 -2.07
CA ILE A 26 1.11 -4.34 -3.21
C ILE A 26 2.56 -3.82 -3.30
N PRO A 27 3.24 -3.94 -4.46
CA PRO A 27 4.62 -3.46 -4.59
C PRO A 27 4.69 -1.94 -4.36
N ARG A 28 5.72 -1.49 -3.63
CA ARG A 28 5.88 -0.08 -3.22
C ARG A 28 6.21 0.83 -4.39
N GLU A 29 7.00 0.33 -5.34
CA GLU A 29 7.37 1.04 -6.56
C GLU A 29 6.98 0.23 -7.81
N GLN A 30 6.35 0.90 -8.78
CA GLN A 30 5.99 0.30 -10.06
C GLN A 30 7.06 0.65 -11.11
N ILE A 31 8.03 -0.24 -11.28
CA ILE A 31 9.10 -0.13 -12.29
C ILE A 31 8.74 -1.02 -13.47
N ILE A 32 7.92 -0.50 -14.37
CA ILE A 32 7.35 -1.23 -15.50
C ILE A 32 8.06 -0.81 -16.80
N GLY A 33 8.51 -1.79 -17.59
CA GLY A 33 9.15 -1.59 -18.90
C GLY A 33 10.68 -1.37 -18.85
N ALA A 34 11.36 -1.65 -19.97
CA ALA A 34 12.81 -1.55 -20.08
C ALA A 34 13.32 -0.11 -19.85
N GLY A 35 12.69 0.89 -20.49
CA GLY A 35 13.11 2.29 -20.36
C GLY A 35 13.00 2.88 -18.96
N THR A 36 12.17 2.32 -18.07
CA THR A 36 12.10 2.72 -16.66
C THR A 36 13.21 2.04 -15.84
N ARG A 37 13.55 0.78 -16.17
CA ARG A 37 14.60 0.00 -15.48
C ARG A 37 15.99 0.59 -15.71
N ASP A 38 16.24 1.12 -16.91
CA ASP A 38 17.52 1.75 -17.25
C ASP A 38 17.78 3.07 -16.49
N ARG A 39 16.76 3.60 -15.81
CA ARG A 39 16.80 4.88 -15.09
C ARG A 39 16.87 4.72 -13.57
N VAL A 40 16.85 3.49 -13.06
CA VAL A 40 16.85 3.20 -11.63
C VAL A 40 17.98 2.23 -11.31
N LEU A 41 18.48 2.30 -10.07
CA LEU A 41 19.47 1.33 -9.61
C LEU A 41 18.86 -0.07 -9.59
N ALA A 42 19.63 -1.08 -9.98
CA ALA A 42 19.17 -2.47 -10.06
C ALA A 42 18.61 -2.98 -8.71
N GLU A 43 19.15 -2.49 -7.60
CA GLU A 43 18.69 -2.83 -6.24
C GLU A 43 17.26 -2.38 -5.93
N VAL A 44 16.76 -1.31 -6.58
CA VAL A 44 15.40 -0.78 -6.40
C VAL A 44 14.39 -1.53 -7.28
N VAL A 45 14.87 -2.18 -8.35
CA VAL A 45 14.03 -3.04 -9.20
C VAL A 45 13.55 -4.27 -8.42
N VAL A 46 14.37 -4.80 -7.51
CA VAL A 46 14.02 -5.94 -6.67
C VAL A 46 13.07 -5.50 -5.55
N GLN A 47 11.81 -5.92 -5.66
CA GLN A 47 10.79 -5.66 -4.64
C GLN A 47 10.97 -6.63 -3.47
N ARG A 48 11.05 -6.10 -2.24
CA ARG A 48 11.28 -6.89 -1.03
C ARG A 48 9.99 -7.05 -0.23
N TYR A 49 9.66 -8.29 0.09
CA TYR A 49 8.48 -8.64 0.90
C TYR A 49 8.54 -8.05 2.32
N GLN A 50 9.75 -7.77 2.83
CA GLN A 50 10.01 -7.19 4.14
C GLN A 50 9.68 -5.69 4.25
N ASN A 51 9.30 -5.04 3.15
CA ASN A 51 9.03 -3.61 3.09
C ASN A 51 7.57 -3.37 2.70
N ALA A 52 6.69 -3.34 3.69
CA ALA A 52 5.28 -3.04 3.46
C ALA A 52 5.07 -1.57 3.06
N ASN A 53 4.14 -1.32 2.14
CA ASN A 53 3.64 0.03 1.86
C ASN A 53 2.55 0.36 2.90
N PRO A 54 2.60 1.52 3.59
CA PRO A 54 1.50 1.95 4.44
C PRO A 54 0.17 1.89 3.67
N PRO A 55 -0.95 1.44 4.29
CA PRO A 55 -2.21 1.16 3.60
C PRO A 55 -2.99 2.47 3.28
N THR A 56 -2.34 3.40 2.60
CA THR A 56 -2.84 4.75 2.31
C THR A 56 -3.97 4.76 1.30
N LEU A 57 -4.12 3.71 0.48
CA LEU A 57 -5.25 3.55 -0.45
C LEU A 57 -6.62 3.52 0.26
N ILE A 58 -6.66 3.26 1.56
CA ILE A 58 -7.90 3.36 2.37
C ILE A 58 -8.41 4.82 2.43
N ILE A 59 -7.52 5.80 2.41
CA ILE A 59 -7.86 7.22 2.54
C ILE A 59 -8.75 7.70 1.39
N PRO A 60 -8.37 7.56 0.09
CA PRO A 60 -9.23 7.96 -1.00
C PRO A 60 -10.54 7.15 -1.03
N MET A 61 -10.51 5.88 -0.62
CA MET A 61 -11.71 5.02 -0.56
C MET A 61 -12.80 5.57 0.36
N LYS A 62 -12.45 6.19 1.50
CA LYS A 62 -13.44 6.85 2.39
C LYS A 62 -14.34 7.84 1.66
N THR A 63 -13.80 8.50 0.64
CA THR A 63 -14.52 9.52 -0.13
C THR A 63 -15.07 9.00 -1.46
N LEU A 64 -14.58 7.85 -1.94
CA LEU A 64 -14.95 7.26 -3.23
C LEU A 64 -16.15 6.31 -3.10
N VAL A 65 -16.24 5.57 -1.99
CA VAL A 65 -17.36 4.63 -1.74
C VAL A 65 -18.74 5.30 -1.85
N PRO A 66 -19.00 6.47 -1.22
CA PRO A 66 -20.30 7.13 -1.34
C PRO A 66 -20.65 7.58 -2.76
N TYR A 67 -19.64 7.76 -3.63
CA TYR A 67 -19.86 8.08 -5.03
C TYR A 67 -20.25 6.84 -5.84
N ILE A 68 -19.47 5.75 -5.71
CA ILE A 68 -19.72 4.48 -6.42
C ILE A 68 -21.11 3.93 -6.08
N LEU A 69 -21.53 4.03 -4.82
CA LEU A 69 -22.85 3.56 -4.35
C LEU A 69 -24.05 4.32 -4.95
N GLN A 70 -23.85 5.46 -5.61
CA GLN A 70 -24.94 6.17 -6.31
C GLN A 70 -25.39 5.44 -7.58
N SER A 71 -24.58 4.49 -8.08
CA SER A 71 -24.87 3.71 -9.26
C SER A 71 -25.03 2.23 -8.91
N ALA A 72 -26.25 1.71 -9.02
CA ALA A 72 -26.52 0.28 -8.82
C ALA A 72 -25.73 -0.62 -9.80
N LYS A 73 -25.28 -0.07 -10.93
CA LYS A 73 -24.45 -0.79 -11.91
C LYS A 73 -23.05 -1.11 -11.38
N GLU A 74 -22.58 -0.39 -10.37
CA GLU A 74 -21.20 -0.49 -9.87
C GLU A 74 -21.05 -1.30 -8.59
N GLU A 75 -22.14 -1.87 -8.07
CA GLU A 75 -22.13 -2.64 -6.83
C GLU A 75 -21.11 -3.80 -6.89
N GLN A 76 -21.05 -4.49 -8.03
CA GLN A 76 -20.12 -5.60 -8.22
C GLN A 76 -18.66 -5.15 -8.27
N ALA A 77 -18.37 -4.04 -8.94
CA ALA A 77 -17.03 -3.46 -8.98
C ALA A 77 -16.58 -3.02 -7.59
N LEU A 78 -17.47 -2.40 -6.82
CA LEU A 78 -17.21 -2.02 -5.44
C LEU A 78 -16.91 -3.23 -4.56
N LYS A 79 -17.69 -4.32 -4.67
CA LYS A 79 -17.42 -5.57 -3.93
C LYS A 79 -16.02 -6.11 -4.22
N GLN A 80 -15.60 -6.10 -5.49
CA GLN A 80 -14.25 -6.55 -5.88
C GLN A 80 -13.15 -5.66 -5.31
N ILE A 81 -13.30 -4.33 -5.41
CA ILE A 81 -12.36 -3.35 -4.85
C ILE A 81 -12.25 -3.54 -3.33
N MET A 82 -13.39 -3.63 -2.63
CA MET A 82 -13.42 -3.78 -1.18
C MET A 82 -12.83 -5.12 -0.72
N SER A 83 -13.05 -6.20 -1.46
CA SER A 83 -12.45 -7.51 -1.19
C SER A 83 -10.92 -7.44 -1.25
N ARG A 84 -10.37 -6.86 -2.33
CA ARG A 84 -8.92 -6.70 -2.49
C ARG A 84 -8.31 -5.78 -1.44
N LEU A 85 -8.96 -4.65 -1.17
CA LEU A 85 -8.52 -3.71 -0.14
C LEU A 85 -8.46 -4.38 1.24
N LYS A 86 -9.45 -5.21 1.58
CA LYS A 86 -9.46 -5.99 2.82
C LYS A 86 -8.30 -6.99 2.87
N THR A 87 -8.03 -7.71 1.78
CA THR A 87 -6.88 -8.63 1.71
C THR A 87 -5.57 -7.90 1.94
N SER A 88 -5.35 -6.77 1.27
CA SER A 88 -4.13 -5.98 1.46
C SER A 88 -3.98 -5.41 2.87
N PHE A 89 -5.07 -4.91 3.44
CA PHE A 89 -5.07 -4.40 4.81
C PHE A 89 -4.80 -5.50 5.84
N ASN A 90 -5.40 -6.68 5.65
CA ASN A 90 -5.16 -7.83 6.51
C ASN A 90 -3.69 -8.26 6.43
N TRP A 91 -3.15 -8.39 5.21
CA TRP A 91 -1.74 -8.69 4.99
C TRP A 91 -0.83 -7.71 5.74
N TYR A 92 -1.09 -6.41 5.63
CA TYR A 92 -0.33 -5.37 6.34
C TYR A 92 -0.33 -5.59 7.86
N ASN A 93 -1.48 -5.94 8.45
CA ASN A 93 -1.63 -6.10 9.90
C ASN A 93 -1.13 -7.45 10.45
N THR A 94 -1.13 -8.52 9.64
CA THR A 94 -0.78 -9.87 10.10
C THR A 94 0.65 -10.29 9.76
N THR A 95 1.31 -9.59 8.83
CA THR A 95 2.71 -9.86 8.51
C THR A 95 3.59 -9.52 9.71
N PRO A 96 4.69 -10.27 9.99
CA PRO A 96 5.63 -9.97 11.09
C PRO A 96 6.16 -8.53 11.13
N LEU A 97 6.05 -7.79 10.02
CA LEU A 97 6.38 -6.37 9.88
C LEU A 97 5.29 -5.44 10.46
N GLY A 98 4.02 -5.83 10.37
CA GLY A 98 2.88 -5.14 10.99
C GLY A 98 2.63 -5.55 12.44
N LEU A 99 3.14 -6.73 12.84
CA LEU A 99 3.13 -7.22 14.22
C LEU A 99 4.22 -6.60 15.11
N ILE A 100 5.08 -5.71 14.58
CA ILE A 100 5.88 -4.83 15.45
C ILE A 100 4.94 -3.74 15.98
N THR A 101 4.15 -4.20 16.95
CA THR A 101 3.18 -3.51 17.76
C THR A 101 3.74 -2.21 18.31
N PHE A 102 2.88 -1.21 18.33
CA PHE A 102 3.05 0.13 18.86
C PHE A 102 4.18 0.30 19.90
N PRO A 103 5.07 1.30 19.70
CA PRO A 103 5.08 2.24 18.60
C PRO A 103 5.58 1.58 17.30
N TYR A 104 4.87 1.83 16.20
CA TYR A 104 5.13 1.30 14.86
C TYR A 104 6.62 1.32 14.51
N ARG A 105 7.22 0.16 14.22
CA ARG A 105 8.61 0.11 13.70
C ARG A 105 8.58 -0.05 12.19
N ILE A 106 8.99 0.99 11.47
CA ILE A 106 9.27 0.89 10.03
C ILE A 106 10.54 0.03 9.88
N THR A 107 10.39 -1.21 9.45
CA THR A 107 11.48 -2.20 9.28
C THR A 107 12.51 -1.84 8.21
N ALA A 108 12.28 -0.77 7.45
CA ALA A 108 13.22 -0.26 6.46
C ALA A 108 14.32 0.65 7.03
N CYS A 109 14.53 0.74 8.36
CA CYS A 109 15.74 1.38 8.86
C CYS A 109 16.93 0.43 8.73
N SER A 110 17.83 0.73 7.80
CA SER A 110 19.17 0.14 7.72
C SER A 110 19.92 0.31 9.07
N MET A 111 20.99 -0.46 9.28
CA MET A 111 21.81 -0.52 10.51
C MET A 111 22.42 0.81 11.00
N HIS A 112 22.02 1.97 10.45
CA HIS A 112 22.39 3.31 10.89
C HIS A 112 21.38 3.97 11.84
N CYS A 113 20.25 3.33 12.16
CA CYS A 113 19.42 3.75 13.31
C CYS A 113 20.05 3.25 14.62
N THR A 114 21.12 3.89 15.11
CA THR A 114 21.52 3.74 16.52
C THR A 114 20.48 4.44 17.39
N VAL A 115 19.73 3.66 18.16
CA VAL A 115 19.01 4.15 19.33
C VAL A 115 20.06 4.77 20.24
N ARG A 116 19.98 6.08 20.52
CA ARG A 116 20.70 6.64 21.67
C ARG A 116 20.05 6.04 22.90
N GLU A 117 20.72 5.09 23.53
CA GLU A 117 20.43 4.73 24.92
C GLU A 117 20.67 5.98 25.77
N GLU A 118 19.59 6.59 26.27
CA GLU A 118 19.68 7.48 27.41
C GLU A 118 20.04 6.60 28.61
N THR A 119 21.32 6.57 28.95
CA THR A 119 21.81 6.11 30.25
C THR A 119 21.14 6.94 31.34
N THR A 120 20.14 6.36 31.99
CA THR A 120 19.74 6.74 33.35
C THR A 120 20.91 6.43 34.27
N VAL A 121 21.72 7.45 34.56
CA VAL A 121 22.64 7.41 35.70
C VAL A 121 21.80 7.63 36.96
N LEU A 122 22.01 6.75 37.94
CA LEU A 122 21.45 6.79 39.30
C LEU A 122 21.70 8.12 40.00
#